data_AF-A0A0X6ZS49-F1
#
_entry.id   AF-A0A0X6ZS49-F1
#
_cell.length_a   1.000
_cell.length_b   1.000
_cell.length_c   1.000
_cell.angle_alpha   90.00
_cell.angle_beta   90.00
_cell.angle_gamma   90.00
#
_symmetry.space_group_name_H-M   'P 1'
#
loop_
_entity.id
_entity.type
_entity.pdbx_description
1 polymer ?
#
loop_
_entity_poly.entity_id
_entity_poly.type
_entity_poly.pdbx_seq_one_letter_code
_entity_poly.pdbx_strand_id
1 'polypeptide(L)'
;MTDRLYAATLPRLPQSVTTPAYNRQSVTPGIVHLGVGAFHRAHQAVFIDDCLNRGETRWGIVAASLRSPDTRDAIEPQDNLYTFCLRDGESERLRIIGSILETIVAPEEPERLVERMADPRVLIVTLTVTEKGYLTNLASRSLLRDHPDIVHDLENPERPRSIFGFILAATRRRRKEDSRPLTLLSCDNLPANGHVLQKLLLEFAELADPELASFIETNIACPCSMVDRIVPATTDADREQISTTLGLSDAWPVVAEPYFRFVIEDRFPHGRPALEKSGVEFVGNVEPYEHMKLRMLNGSHSAIAAIGQIAGLATVADAWGEKPVRDFIDAYWREIKRTLDPAVNGAEFAAGLRQRFANPSLQHKTMQIASDASQKVPLRILAPLRELLAEKAESRTVIFAVALWIRSCADKNEKGQPITILDPAFKEWDAPDQLAMAPDAVVDRFLTFERTFGSDLPRNETFVPALKAAYRDIREHGALAAIARFLKS
;
A
#
# COMPACT_ATOMS: atom_id res chain seq x y z
N MET A 1 11.44 34.23 -11.58
CA MET A 1 11.76 32.99 -10.85
C MET A 1 11.03 33.07 -9.52
N THR A 2 10.14 32.12 -9.25
CA THR A 2 9.44 32.04 -7.96
C THR A 2 10.43 31.52 -6.91
N ASP A 3 10.45 32.15 -5.73
CA ASP A 3 11.32 31.69 -4.63
C ASP A 3 10.91 30.28 -4.18
N ARG A 4 11.87 29.51 -3.68
CA ARG A 4 11.66 28.13 -3.23
C ARG A 4 11.02 28.07 -1.84
N LEU A 5 10.26 27.01 -1.56
CA LEU A 5 9.89 26.61 -0.21
C LEU A 5 11.13 26.19 0.58
N TYR A 6 11.40 26.84 1.71
CA TYR A 6 12.38 26.43 2.72
C TYR A 6 12.08 27.16 4.03
N ALA A 7 12.86 26.94 5.10
CA ALA A 7 12.49 27.41 6.43
C ALA A 7 12.32 28.95 6.51
N ALA A 8 13.19 29.73 5.85
CA ALA A 8 13.12 31.19 5.91
C ALA A 8 11.98 31.79 5.06
N THR A 9 11.40 31.03 4.13
CA THR A 9 10.26 31.50 3.31
C THR A 9 8.90 31.16 3.92
N LEU A 10 8.83 30.35 4.98
CA LEU A 10 7.57 30.01 5.66
C LEU A 10 6.73 31.24 6.07
N PRO A 11 7.29 32.35 6.60
CA PRO A 11 6.50 33.52 6.95
C PRO A 11 5.81 34.22 5.77
N ARG A 12 6.17 33.88 4.53
CA ARG A 12 5.60 34.46 3.30
C ARG A 12 4.39 33.68 2.78
N LEU A 13 4.12 32.50 3.33
CA LEU A 13 3.01 31.65 2.89
C LEU A 13 1.66 32.32 3.19
N PRO A 14 0.63 32.06 2.36
CA PRO A 14 -0.73 32.49 2.67
C PRO A 14 -1.21 31.97 4.02
N GLN A 15 -2.05 32.72 4.72
CA GLN A 15 -2.62 32.32 6.01
C GLN A 15 -3.45 31.03 5.96
N SER A 16 -3.94 30.65 4.78
CA SER A 16 -4.65 29.39 4.54
C SER A 16 -3.75 28.16 4.58
N VAL A 17 -2.44 28.33 4.46
CA VAL A 17 -1.45 27.24 4.49
C VAL A 17 -1.04 26.99 5.94
N THR A 18 -1.26 25.77 6.42
CA THR A 18 -0.82 25.39 7.77
C THR A 18 0.70 25.14 7.76
N THR A 19 1.43 25.69 8.73
CA THR A 19 2.88 25.48 8.89
C THR A 19 3.20 24.79 10.22
N PRO A 20 4.39 24.17 10.36
CA PRO A 20 4.82 23.60 11.64
C PRO A 20 4.80 24.65 12.76
N ALA A 21 4.09 24.36 13.85
CA ALA A 21 4.00 25.22 15.04
C ALA A 21 5.13 24.99 16.05
N TYR A 22 6.06 24.08 15.75
CA TYR A 22 7.21 23.74 16.58
C TYR A 22 8.52 24.27 16.00
N ASN A 23 9.49 24.55 16.86
CA ASN A 23 10.84 24.91 16.42
C ASN A 23 11.57 23.66 15.90
N ARG A 24 11.75 23.56 14.57
CA ARG A 24 12.44 22.43 13.93
C ARG A 24 13.86 22.22 14.43
N GLN A 25 14.57 23.28 14.86
CA GLN A 25 15.94 23.16 15.40
C GLN A 25 15.98 22.45 16.76
N SER A 26 14.86 22.37 17.48
CA SER A 26 14.75 21.64 18.75
C SER A 26 14.40 20.16 18.58
N VAL A 27 14.12 19.71 17.35
CA VAL A 27 13.70 18.35 17.06
C VAL A 27 14.92 17.45 16.92
N THR A 28 14.90 16.30 17.58
CA THR A 28 15.92 15.25 17.47
C THR A 28 15.36 14.01 16.79
N PRO A 29 16.19 13.26 16.04
CA PRO A 29 15.71 12.05 15.39
C PRO A 29 15.44 10.93 16.39
N GLY A 30 14.25 10.35 16.31
CA GLY A 30 13.87 9.14 17.05
C GLY A 30 13.39 8.00 16.15
N ILE A 31 13.23 8.30 14.86
CA ILE A 31 12.72 7.39 13.83
C ILE A 31 13.65 7.43 12.62
N VAL A 32 14.00 6.26 12.12
CA VAL A 32 14.51 6.12 10.75
C VAL A 32 13.41 5.53 9.87
N HIS A 33 13.23 6.07 8.67
CA HIS A 33 12.26 5.57 7.71
C HIS A 33 12.97 5.04 6.45
N LEU A 34 12.75 3.78 6.11
CA LEU A 34 13.30 3.14 4.91
C LEU A 34 12.24 3.14 3.79
N GLY A 35 12.57 3.80 2.68
CA GLY A 35 11.68 3.90 1.51
C GLY A 35 10.84 5.17 1.50
N VAL A 36 11.48 6.34 1.44
CA VAL A 36 10.85 7.68 1.41
C VAL A 36 10.01 7.94 0.14
N GLY A 37 8.84 7.31 0.06
CA GLY A 37 7.89 7.46 -1.04
C GLY A 37 6.84 8.55 -0.80
N ALA A 38 5.93 8.71 -1.77
CA ALA A 38 4.76 9.57 -1.62
C ALA A 38 3.86 9.10 -0.45
N PHE A 39 3.65 7.79 -0.30
CA PHE A 39 2.81 7.25 0.77
C PHE A 39 3.34 7.60 2.16
N HIS A 40 4.65 7.44 2.41
CA HIS A 40 5.25 7.81 3.69
C HIS A 40 5.03 9.28 4.04
N ARG A 41 5.33 10.16 3.08
CA ARG A 41 5.19 11.61 3.22
C ARG A 41 3.72 12.04 3.40
N ALA A 42 2.80 11.32 2.78
CA ALA A 42 1.37 11.56 2.96
C ALA A 42 0.76 10.78 4.14
N HIS A 43 1.50 9.96 4.88
CA HIS A 43 0.97 9.11 5.95
C HIS A 43 1.83 9.24 7.22
N GLN A 44 2.84 8.39 7.44
CA GLN A 44 3.57 8.37 8.71
C GLN A 44 4.22 9.73 9.05
N ALA A 45 4.80 10.42 8.07
CA ALA A 45 5.42 11.72 8.30
C ALA A 45 4.41 12.79 8.78
N VAL A 46 3.14 12.71 8.37
CA VAL A 46 2.07 13.62 8.82
C VAL A 46 1.75 13.40 10.29
N PHE A 47 1.64 12.15 10.75
CA PHE A 47 1.34 11.85 12.16
C PHE A 47 2.49 12.19 13.09
N ILE A 48 3.72 12.02 12.62
CA ILE A 48 4.89 12.49 13.35
C ILE A 48 4.89 14.01 13.43
N ASP A 49 4.57 14.71 12.34
CA ASP A 49 4.41 16.17 12.37
C ASP A 49 3.35 16.62 13.39
N ASP A 50 2.22 15.89 13.49
CA ASP A 50 1.23 16.14 14.54
C ASP A 50 1.79 15.94 15.97
N CYS A 51 2.61 14.90 16.19
CA CYS A 51 3.27 14.68 17.49
C CYS A 51 4.25 15.82 17.82
N LEU A 52 5.00 16.28 16.83
CA LEU A 52 5.93 17.39 16.98
C LEU A 52 5.20 18.71 17.30
N ASN A 53 4.06 18.96 16.67
CA ASN A 53 3.19 20.10 16.98
C ASN A 53 2.61 20.05 18.41
N ARG A 54 2.54 18.87 19.02
CA ARG A 54 2.19 18.69 20.44
C ARG A 54 3.38 18.78 21.40
N GLY A 55 4.59 19.03 20.88
CA GLY A 55 5.81 19.17 21.67
C GLY A 55 6.61 17.88 21.87
N GLU A 56 6.28 16.78 21.17
CA GLU A 56 7.03 15.52 21.28
C GLU A 56 8.32 15.53 20.42
N THR A 57 9.21 16.49 20.65
CA THR A 57 10.35 16.84 19.78
C THR A 57 11.44 15.78 19.61
N ARG A 58 11.32 14.61 20.25
CA ARG A 58 12.29 13.50 20.14
C ARG A 58 12.03 12.54 18.97
N TRP A 59 10.97 12.75 18.20
CA TRP A 59 10.49 11.79 17.20
C TRP A 59 10.69 12.24 15.76
N GLY A 60 11.62 13.17 15.50
CA GLY A 60 11.98 13.55 14.14
C GLY A 60 12.40 12.34 13.29
N ILE A 61 12.21 12.45 11.97
CA ILE A 61 12.48 11.38 11.02
C ILE A 61 13.79 11.65 10.29
N VAL A 62 14.68 10.66 10.27
CA VAL A 62 15.66 10.52 9.18
C VAL A 62 15.05 9.60 8.13
N ALA A 63 14.83 10.12 6.93
CA ALA A 63 14.27 9.37 5.82
C ALA A 63 15.40 8.80 4.95
N ALA A 64 15.20 7.63 4.37
CA ALA A 64 16.16 7.01 3.48
C ALA A 64 15.49 6.55 2.18
N SER A 65 16.09 6.93 1.05
CA SER A 65 15.84 6.30 -0.24
C SER A 65 16.79 5.14 -0.43
N LEU A 66 16.26 3.96 -0.76
CA LEU A 66 17.07 2.76 -1.01
C LEU A 66 17.49 2.62 -2.48
N ARG A 67 17.11 3.57 -3.34
CA ARG A 67 17.22 3.41 -4.81
C ARG A 67 17.74 4.64 -5.53
N SER A 68 16.99 5.74 -5.51
CA SER A 68 17.29 6.93 -6.31
C SER A 68 17.42 8.20 -5.44
N PRO A 69 18.19 9.20 -5.90
CA PRO A 69 18.37 10.45 -5.19
C PRO A 69 17.20 11.43 -5.36
N ASP A 70 16.27 11.20 -6.30
CA ASP A 70 15.24 12.17 -6.72
C ASP A 70 14.49 12.85 -5.56
N THR A 71 14.09 12.08 -4.54
CA THR A 71 13.38 12.67 -3.39
C THR A 71 14.30 13.53 -2.53
N ARG A 72 15.55 13.10 -2.28
CA ARG A 72 16.56 13.87 -1.56
C ARG A 72 16.88 15.16 -2.30
N ASP A 73 17.20 15.06 -3.59
CA ASP A 73 17.55 16.20 -4.45
C ASP A 73 16.43 17.24 -4.53
N ALA A 74 15.16 16.81 -4.39
CA ALA A 74 14.02 17.69 -4.43
C ALA A 74 13.72 18.37 -3.08
N ILE A 75 13.79 17.65 -1.94
CA ILE A 75 13.36 18.19 -0.64
C ILE A 75 14.51 18.68 0.24
N GLU A 76 15.74 18.19 0.09
CA GLU A 76 16.87 18.68 0.88
C GLU A 76 17.14 20.18 0.65
N PRO A 77 17.10 20.72 -0.60
CA PRO A 77 17.19 22.17 -0.82
C PRO A 77 16.01 22.98 -0.24
N GLN A 78 14.97 22.31 0.24
CA GLN A 78 13.82 22.88 0.94
C GLN A 78 13.94 22.73 2.46
N ASP A 79 15.15 22.51 2.99
CA ASP A 79 15.40 22.14 4.38
C ASP A 79 14.61 20.88 4.81
N ASN A 80 14.40 19.92 3.90
CA ASN A 80 13.53 18.74 4.07
C ASN A 80 12.05 19.06 4.35
N LEU A 81 11.58 20.27 3.99
CA LEU A 81 10.16 20.64 3.99
C LEU A 81 9.49 20.23 2.67
N TYR A 82 8.21 19.90 2.75
CA TYR A 82 7.35 19.69 1.57
C TYR A 82 5.89 19.98 1.93
N THR A 83 5.08 20.16 0.90
CA THR A 83 3.65 20.43 1.06
C THR A 83 2.85 19.14 0.99
N PHE A 84 2.03 18.91 2.01
CA PHE A 84 0.96 17.92 2.04
C PHE A 84 -0.36 18.59 1.64
N CYS A 85 -0.93 18.11 0.54
CA CYS A 85 -2.17 18.60 -0.04
C CYS A 85 -3.28 17.56 0.15
N LEU A 86 -4.31 17.92 0.92
CA LEU A 86 -5.52 17.13 1.07
C LEU A 86 -6.59 17.61 0.08
N ARG A 87 -7.13 16.67 -0.72
CA ARG A 87 -8.22 16.94 -1.67
C ARG A 87 -9.43 16.05 -1.41
N ASP A 88 -10.59 16.68 -1.19
CA ASP A 88 -11.87 16.00 -0.94
C ASP A 88 -12.94 16.27 -2.00
N GLY A 89 -12.51 16.54 -3.23
CA GLY A 89 -13.41 16.88 -4.33
C GLY A 89 -13.70 18.38 -4.38
N GLU A 90 -14.25 18.93 -3.30
CA GLU A 90 -14.71 20.34 -3.24
C GLU A 90 -13.70 21.28 -2.58
N SER A 91 -12.82 20.78 -1.72
CA SER A 91 -11.82 21.58 -1.01
C SER A 91 -10.40 21.05 -1.15
N GLU A 92 -9.46 21.98 -1.10
CA GLU A 92 -8.02 21.73 -1.06
C GLU A 92 -7.46 22.36 0.22
N ARG A 93 -6.70 21.58 0.99
CA ARG A 93 -6.04 22.03 2.22
C ARG A 93 -4.56 21.75 2.13
N LEU A 94 -3.75 22.81 2.21
CA LEU A 94 -2.30 22.74 2.15
C LEU A 94 -1.69 22.86 3.55
N ARG A 95 -0.76 21.95 3.85
CA ARG A 95 0.05 21.98 5.06
C ARG A 95 1.50 21.73 4.72
N ILE A 96 2.40 22.54 5.25
CA ILE A 96 3.84 22.25 5.19
C ILE A 96 4.17 21.23 6.27
N ILE A 97 4.84 20.15 5.88
CA ILE A 97 5.34 19.11 6.79
C ILE A 97 6.82 19.33 7.01
N GLY A 98 7.25 19.26 8.27
CA GLY A 98 8.64 19.45 8.69
C GLY A 98 9.17 18.37 9.62
N SER A 99 8.50 17.21 9.68
CA SER A 99 8.88 16.06 10.51
C SER A 99 10.11 15.30 10.00
N ILE A 100 10.43 15.42 8.71
CA ILE A 100 11.67 14.92 8.11
C ILE A 100 12.78 15.94 8.38
N LEU A 101 13.87 15.47 8.98
CA LEU A 101 15.04 16.27 9.36
C LEU A 101 16.21 16.10 8.39
N GLU A 102 16.35 14.90 7.82
CA GLU A 102 17.44 14.50 6.93
C GLU A 102 16.91 13.45 5.96
N THR A 103 17.40 13.48 4.71
CA THR A 103 17.08 12.49 3.68
C THR A 103 18.36 11.89 3.14
N ILE A 104 18.57 10.58 3.34
CA ILE A 104 19.78 9.85 2.95
C ILE A 104 19.50 9.03 1.68
N VAL A 105 20.47 8.97 0.77
CA VAL A 105 20.43 8.06 -0.39
C VAL A 105 21.32 6.87 -0.08
N ALA A 106 20.72 5.74 0.31
CA ALA A 106 21.46 4.60 0.87
C ALA A 106 22.54 4.03 -0.08
N PRO A 107 22.35 3.97 -1.42
CA PRO A 107 23.42 3.59 -2.34
C PRO A 107 24.62 4.54 -2.36
N GLU A 108 24.43 5.83 -2.08
CA GLU A 108 25.47 6.86 -2.04
C GLU A 108 26.16 6.90 -0.66
N GLU A 109 25.37 6.74 0.41
CA GLU A 109 25.79 6.93 1.79
C GLU A 109 25.37 5.77 2.72
N PRO A 110 25.79 4.51 2.45
CA PRO A 110 25.32 3.35 3.21
C PRO A 110 25.75 3.40 4.68
N GLU A 111 26.99 3.80 4.95
CA GLU A 111 27.51 3.92 6.32
C GLU A 111 26.72 4.97 7.12
N ARG A 112 26.36 6.09 6.49
CA ARG A 112 25.57 7.15 7.13
C ARG A 112 24.20 6.64 7.57
N LEU A 113 23.56 5.80 6.77
CA LEU A 113 22.30 5.17 7.16
C LEU A 113 22.47 4.22 8.36
N VAL A 114 23.53 3.40 8.36
CA VAL A 114 23.85 2.51 9.48
C VAL A 114 24.12 3.32 10.76
N GLU A 115 24.90 4.40 10.68
CA GLU A 115 25.15 5.33 11.79
C GLU A 115 23.84 5.88 12.38
N ARG A 116 22.92 6.35 11.51
CA ARG A 116 21.63 6.88 11.96
C ARG A 116 20.74 5.82 12.60
N MET A 117 20.72 4.60 12.06
CA MET A 117 19.98 3.49 12.66
C MET A 117 20.62 3.00 13.97
N ALA A 118 21.93 3.15 14.13
CA ALA A 118 22.64 2.78 15.34
C ALA A 118 22.57 3.82 16.46
N ASP A 119 22.20 5.07 16.17
CA ASP A 119 22.07 6.13 17.17
C ASP A 119 21.12 5.71 18.31
N PRO A 120 21.52 5.76 19.58
CA PRO A 120 20.71 5.29 20.71
C PRO A 120 19.40 6.08 20.90
N ARG A 121 19.28 7.27 20.31
CA ARG A 121 18.03 8.05 20.30
C ARG A 121 16.99 7.49 19.34
N VAL A 122 17.43 6.80 18.28
CA VAL A 122 16.53 6.08 17.37
C VAL A 122 16.05 4.82 18.04
N LEU A 123 14.72 4.70 18.14
CA LEU A 123 14.04 3.57 18.78
C LEU A 123 13.17 2.79 17.79
N ILE A 124 12.80 3.42 16.68
CA ILE A 124 11.88 2.86 15.69
C ILE A 124 12.48 3.00 14.30
N VAL A 125 12.46 1.90 13.54
CA VAL A 125 12.66 1.90 12.09
C VAL A 125 11.33 1.59 11.44
N THR A 126 10.86 2.47 10.56
CA THR A 126 9.62 2.26 9.79
C THR A 126 9.96 1.95 8.32
N LEU A 127 9.11 1.20 7.62
CA LEU A 127 9.39 0.77 6.24
C LEU A 127 8.18 0.98 5.32
N THR A 128 8.40 1.58 4.15
CA THR A 128 7.49 1.52 2.99
C THR A 128 8.29 1.22 1.73
N VAL A 129 8.77 -0.02 1.64
CA VAL A 129 9.71 -0.46 0.59
C VAL A 129 9.04 -1.23 -0.54
N THR A 130 7.71 -1.34 -0.50
CA THR A 130 6.87 -2.20 -1.34
C THR A 130 7.14 -3.68 -1.12
N GLU A 131 6.27 -4.55 -1.65
CA GLU A 131 6.42 -6.00 -1.58
C GLU A 131 7.77 -6.46 -2.17
N LYS A 132 8.30 -5.73 -3.16
CA LYS A 132 9.58 -6.00 -3.81
C LYS A 132 10.77 -5.77 -2.87
N GLY A 133 10.67 -4.88 -1.89
CA GLY A 133 11.76 -4.56 -0.97
C GLY A 133 12.06 -5.69 0.04
N TYR A 134 11.13 -6.63 0.23
CA TYR A 134 11.30 -7.78 1.13
C TYR A 134 12.08 -8.94 0.50
N LEU A 135 12.43 -8.86 -0.80
CA LEU A 135 13.23 -9.85 -1.51
C LEU A 135 12.78 -11.29 -1.21
N THR A 136 11.47 -11.53 -1.34
CA THR A 136 10.83 -12.78 -0.91
C THR A 136 10.16 -13.51 -2.07
N ASN A 137 10.18 -14.84 -2.01
CA ASN A 137 9.34 -15.67 -2.86
C ASN A 137 7.88 -15.53 -2.39
N LEU A 138 7.01 -14.99 -3.24
CA LEU A 138 5.62 -14.72 -2.89
C LEU A 138 4.82 -15.97 -2.46
N ALA A 139 5.18 -17.15 -2.97
CA ALA A 139 4.47 -18.39 -2.66
C ALA A 139 4.93 -18.99 -1.32
N SER A 140 6.23 -19.12 -1.09
CA SER A 140 6.77 -19.69 0.16
C SER A 140 6.93 -18.68 1.29
N ARG A 141 6.84 -17.38 0.99
CA ARG A 141 7.16 -16.26 1.89
C ARG A 141 8.52 -16.43 2.57
N SER A 142 9.51 -16.92 1.82
CA SER A 142 10.88 -17.08 2.28
C SER A 142 11.82 -16.18 1.51
N LEU A 143 12.99 -15.92 2.07
CA LEU A 143 14.01 -15.06 1.52
C LEU A 143 14.53 -15.61 0.19
N LEU A 144 14.65 -14.76 -0.82
CA LEU A 144 15.33 -15.08 -2.08
C LEU A 144 16.84 -15.03 -1.85
N ARG A 145 17.39 -16.15 -1.36
CA ARG A 145 18.80 -16.26 -0.96
C ARG A 145 19.79 -15.99 -2.09
N ASP A 146 19.37 -16.25 -3.32
CA ASP A 146 20.14 -16.04 -4.56
C ASP A 146 19.96 -14.65 -5.16
N HIS A 147 19.14 -13.77 -4.56
CA HIS A 147 18.98 -12.41 -5.03
C HIS A 147 20.31 -11.64 -4.94
N PRO A 148 20.72 -10.89 -5.97
CA PRO A 148 22.03 -10.21 -6.00
C PRO A 148 22.32 -9.33 -4.79
N ASP A 149 21.31 -8.61 -4.28
CA ASP A 149 21.48 -7.76 -3.09
C ASP A 149 21.63 -8.57 -1.79
N ILE A 150 21.03 -9.76 -1.69
CA ILE A 150 21.21 -10.66 -0.53
C ILE A 150 22.63 -11.23 -0.53
N VAL A 151 23.06 -11.75 -1.69
CA VAL A 151 24.43 -12.25 -1.86
C VAL A 151 25.46 -11.16 -1.56
N HIS A 152 25.25 -9.96 -2.10
CA HIS A 152 26.11 -8.81 -1.84
C HIS A 152 26.22 -8.51 -0.35
N ASP A 153 25.11 -8.46 0.38
CA ASP A 153 25.09 -8.08 1.79
C ASP A 153 25.73 -9.14 2.69
N LEU A 154 25.66 -10.41 2.31
CA LEU A 154 26.38 -11.50 2.99
C LEU A 154 27.90 -11.36 2.80
N GLU A 155 28.35 -10.99 1.59
CA GLU A 155 29.77 -10.82 1.27
C GLU A 155 30.34 -9.49 1.78
N ASN A 156 29.51 -8.44 1.90
CA ASN A 156 29.91 -7.06 2.19
C ASN A 156 29.06 -6.46 3.34
N PRO A 157 29.10 -7.04 4.55
CA PRO A 157 28.20 -6.67 5.65
C PRO A 157 28.36 -5.22 6.15
N GLU A 158 29.49 -4.57 5.88
CA GLU A 158 29.76 -3.17 6.24
C GLU A 158 29.26 -2.17 5.17
N ARG A 159 28.81 -2.64 4.00
CA ARG A 159 28.26 -1.80 2.93
C ARG A 159 26.97 -2.40 2.35
N PRO A 160 25.94 -2.59 3.18
CA PRO A 160 24.72 -3.27 2.74
C PRO A 160 23.95 -2.48 1.68
N ARG A 161 23.09 -3.20 0.93
CA ARG A 161 22.20 -2.70 -0.11
C ARG A 161 20.73 -2.99 0.19
N SER A 162 20.44 -4.11 0.84
CA SER A 162 19.08 -4.53 1.19
C SER A 162 18.65 -4.00 2.56
N ILE A 163 17.34 -3.94 2.80
CA ILE A 163 16.80 -3.59 4.12
C ILE A 163 17.35 -4.48 5.23
N PHE A 164 17.57 -5.77 4.95
CA PHE A 164 18.04 -6.74 5.92
C PHE A 164 19.50 -6.50 6.26
N GLY A 165 20.34 -6.20 5.27
CA GLY A 165 21.73 -5.82 5.49
C GLY A 165 21.86 -4.56 6.35
N PHE A 166 21.08 -3.51 6.06
CA PHE A 166 21.07 -2.28 6.87
C PHE A 166 20.62 -2.53 8.32
N ILE A 167 19.52 -3.27 8.50
CA ILE A 167 18.99 -3.62 9.82
C ILE A 167 20.00 -4.47 10.61
N LEU A 168 20.62 -5.46 9.98
CA LEU A 168 21.58 -6.34 10.62
C LEU A 168 22.85 -5.59 11.02
N ALA A 169 23.40 -4.75 10.14
CA ALA A 169 24.57 -3.92 10.43
C ALA A 169 24.32 -2.95 11.60
N ALA A 170 23.17 -2.27 11.59
CA ALA A 170 22.77 -1.39 12.68
C ALA A 170 22.58 -2.17 13.99
N THR A 171 21.92 -3.33 13.95
CA THR A 171 21.70 -4.17 15.14
C THR A 171 23.02 -4.64 15.73
N ARG A 172 23.99 -5.05 14.90
CA ARG A 172 25.34 -5.43 15.33
C ARG A 172 26.03 -4.29 16.05
N ARG A 173 25.99 -3.08 15.48
CA ARG A 173 26.61 -1.88 16.07
C ARG A 173 25.97 -1.53 17.42
N ARG A 174 24.64 -1.50 17.46
CA ARG A 174 23.88 -1.23 18.70
C ARG A 174 24.19 -2.23 19.79
N ARG A 175 24.26 -3.52 19.46
CA ARG A 175 24.60 -4.59 20.41
C ARG A 175 26.01 -4.41 20.98
N LYS A 176 26.99 -4.06 20.14
CA LYS A 176 28.37 -3.79 20.57
C LYS A 176 28.46 -2.58 21.51
N GLU A 177 27.57 -1.60 21.33
CA GLU A 177 27.52 -0.35 22.10
C GLU A 177 26.50 -0.39 23.26
N ASP A 178 25.91 -1.56 23.56
CA ASP A 178 24.87 -1.75 24.58
C ASP A 178 23.68 -0.78 24.43
N SER A 179 23.36 -0.43 23.18
CA SER A 179 22.20 0.38 22.84
C SER A 179 20.92 -0.44 22.82
N ARG A 180 19.80 0.19 23.17
CA ARG A 180 18.48 -0.46 23.17
C ARG A 180 18.17 -1.07 21.81
N PRO A 181 17.58 -2.28 21.75
CA PRO A 181 17.04 -2.85 20.51
C PRO A 181 16.09 -1.91 19.78
N LEU A 182 15.96 -2.11 18.46
CA LEU A 182 15.02 -1.36 17.63
C LEU A 182 13.64 -2.00 17.64
N THR A 183 12.59 -1.20 17.43
CA THR A 183 11.31 -1.69 16.91
C THR A 183 11.28 -1.51 15.39
N LEU A 184 10.92 -2.54 14.65
CA LEU A 184 10.81 -2.54 13.19
C LEU A 184 9.33 -2.55 12.80
N LEU A 185 8.81 -1.43 12.32
CA LEU A 185 7.41 -1.28 11.95
C LEU A 185 7.28 -1.24 10.42
N SER A 186 6.91 -2.37 9.83
CA SER A 186 6.48 -2.36 8.43
C SER A 186 5.19 -1.57 8.29
N CYS A 187 5.15 -0.67 7.31
CA CYS A 187 3.99 0.11 6.89
C CYS A 187 3.64 -0.22 5.43
N ASP A 188 4.09 -1.38 4.92
CA ASP A 188 3.74 -1.88 3.60
C ASP A 188 2.41 -2.66 3.62
N ASN A 189 1.75 -2.71 2.48
CA ASN A 189 0.47 -3.40 2.31
C ASN A 189 0.64 -4.93 2.13
N LEU A 190 1.29 -5.57 3.09
CA LEU A 190 1.47 -7.01 3.18
C LEU A 190 0.63 -7.57 4.35
N PRO A 191 -0.07 -8.71 4.18
CA PRO A 191 -0.71 -9.39 5.31
C PRO A 191 0.33 -9.80 6.36
N ALA A 192 0.04 -9.54 7.64
CA ALA A 192 0.93 -9.81 8.75
C ALA A 192 2.35 -9.27 8.51
N ASN A 193 2.45 -8.03 8.02
CA ASN A 193 3.69 -7.42 7.56
C ASN A 193 4.84 -7.43 8.61
N GLY A 194 4.52 -7.28 9.90
CA GLY A 194 5.47 -7.40 11.00
C GLY A 194 6.06 -8.81 11.11
N HIS A 195 5.22 -9.84 11.08
CA HIS A 195 5.66 -11.24 11.09
C HIS A 195 6.48 -11.61 9.86
N VAL A 196 6.08 -11.13 8.68
CA VAL A 196 6.85 -11.34 7.43
C VAL A 196 8.23 -10.70 7.53
N LEU A 197 8.31 -9.45 8.01
CA LEU A 197 9.58 -8.77 8.22
C LEU A 197 10.47 -9.53 9.20
N GLN A 198 9.92 -9.95 10.34
CA GLN A 198 10.67 -10.70 11.35
C GLN A 198 11.20 -12.03 10.80
N LYS A 199 10.34 -12.82 10.12
CA LYS A 199 10.72 -14.10 9.52
C LYS A 199 11.88 -13.93 8.53
N LEU A 200 11.76 -12.98 7.59
CA LEU A 200 12.76 -12.78 6.55
C LEU A 200 14.07 -12.23 7.10
N LEU A 201 13.99 -11.33 8.10
CA LEU A 201 15.18 -10.83 8.79
C LEU A 201 15.91 -11.96 9.53
N LEU A 202 15.19 -12.86 10.19
CA LEU A 202 15.77 -14.04 10.83
C LEU A 202 16.40 -14.98 9.81
N GLU A 203 15.71 -15.30 8.70
CA GLU A 203 16.29 -16.12 7.62
C GLU A 203 17.59 -15.51 7.07
N PHE A 204 17.66 -14.18 6.92
CA PHE A 204 18.87 -13.49 6.49
C PHE A 204 19.97 -13.51 7.58
N ALA A 205 19.59 -13.22 8.83
CA ALA A 205 20.52 -13.20 9.96
C ALA A 205 21.14 -14.58 10.21
N GLU A 206 20.38 -15.67 10.06
CA GLU A 206 20.92 -17.04 10.21
C GLU A 206 21.96 -17.39 9.15
N LEU A 207 21.87 -16.81 7.95
CA LEU A 207 22.88 -16.99 6.91
C LEU A 207 24.15 -16.17 7.18
N ALA A 208 24.00 -15.02 7.84
CA ALA A 208 25.08 -14.05 8.04
C ALA A 208 25.80 -14.22 9.39
N ASP A 209 25.05 -14.40 10.47
CA ASP A 209 25.47 -14.32 11.87
C ASP A 209 24.40 -14.97 12.79
N PRO A 210 24.46 -16.30 13.02
CA PRO A 210 23.48 -17.04 13.83
C PRO A 210 23.31 -16.54 15.27
N GLU A 211 24.37 -16.00 15.87
CA GLU A 211 24.29 -15.43 17.22
C GLU A 211 23.45 -14.15 17.22
N LEU A 212 23.65 -13.30 16.20
CA LEU A 212 22.84 -12.11 16.02
C LEU A 212 21.39 -12.44 15.64
N ALA A 213 21.14 -13.54 14.93
CA ALA A 213 19.79 -14.02 14.64
C ALA A 213 19.02 -14.35 15.94
N SER A 214 19.64 -15.09 16.86
CA SER A 214 19.05 -15.38 18.18
C SER A 214 18.79 -14.10 19.00
N PHE A 215 19.71 -13.13 18.92
CA PHE A 215 19.51 -11.82 19.54
C PHE A 215 18.30 -11.08 18.94
N ILE A 216 18.17 -11.06 17.61
CA ILE A 216 17.05 -10.42 16.91
C ILE A 216 15.73 -11.06 17.32
N GLU A 217 15.66 -12.40 17.32
CA GLU A 217 14.45 -13.15 17.67
C GLU A 217 13.91 -12.75 19.06
N THR A 218 14.83 -12.58 20.01
CA THR A 218 14.47 -12.29 21.42
C THR A 218 14.21 -10.81 21.68
N ASN A 219 14.97 -9.91 21.04
CA ASN A 219 15.08 -8.52 21.48
C ASN A 219 14.42 -7.50 20.54
N ILE A 220 14.23 -7.82 19.26
CA ILE A 220 13.63 -6.91 18.29
C ILE A 220 12.13 -7.14 18.19
N ALA A 221 11.35 -6.06 18.29
CA ALA A 221 9.91 -6.10 18.08
C ALA A 221 9.56 -5.77 16.62
N CYS A 222 8.69 -6.59 16.03
CA CYS A 222 8.15 -6.36 14.68
C CYS A 222 6.62 -6.36 14.72
N PRO A 223 5.97 -5.31 15.28
CA PRO A 223 4.50 -5.22 15.28
C PRO A 223 3.93 -5.23 13.86
N CYS A 224 2.79 -5.89 13.68
CA CYS A 224 2.02 -5.77 12.45
C CYS A 224 1.27 -4.44 12.39
N SER A 225 0.98 -3.99 11.17
CA SER A 225 0.20 -2.78 10.96
C SER A 225 -0.67 -2.82 9.71
N MET A 226 -1.83 -2.18 9.78
CA MET A 226 -2.69 -1.91 8.64
C MET A 226 -2.65 -0.42 8.34
N VAL A 227 -2.23 -0.08 7.12
CA VAL A 227 -2.18 1.30 6.63
C VAL A 227 -3.19 1.53 5.52
N ASP A 228 -3.85 2.68 5.55
CA ASP A 228 -4.80 3.09 4.51
C ASP A 228 -4.83 4.62 4.33
N ARG A 229 -4.52 5.06 3.12
CA ARG A 229 -4.75 6.39 2.57
C ARG A 229 -4.46 6.31 1.07
N ILE A 230 -5.37 6.80 0.23
CA ILE A 230 -5.12 6.92 -1.21
C ILE A 230 -4.19 8.10 -1.44
N VAL A 231 -3.03 7.82 -2.03
CA VAL A 231 -1.98 8.78 -2.34
C VAL A 231 -1.59 8.58 -3.81
N PRO A 232 -2.20 9.33 -4.76
CA PRO A 232 -1.81 9.28 -6.16
C PRO A 232 -0.36 9.72 -6.36
N ALA A 233 0.22 9.37 -7.51
CA ALA A 233 1.50 9.95 -7.91
C ALA A 233 1.33 11.44 -8.19
N THR A 234 2.18 12.27 -7.60
CA THR A 234 2.22 13.72 -7.87
C THR A 234 2.58 13.98 -9.33
N THR A 235 1.75 14.75 -10.03
CA THR A 235 2.00 15.17 -11.42
C THR A 235 2.67 16.54 -11.52
N ASP A 236 3.16 16.90 -12.70
CA ASP A 236 3.66 18.27 -12.95
C ASP A 236 2.58 19.33 -12.76
N ALA A 237 1.34 19.02 -13.15
CA ALA A 237 0.20 19.91 -12.91
C ALA A 237 -0.06 20.12 -11.41
N ASP A 238 0.06 19.07 -10.60
CA ASP A 238 -0.05 19.19 -9.14
C ASP A 238 1.05 20.09 -8.57
N ARG A 239 2.30 19.90 -9.04
CA ARG A 239 3.45 20.74 -8.64
C ARG A 239 3.21 22.21 -8.96
N GLU A 240 2.77 22.51 -10.18
CA GLU A 240 2.50 23.86 -10.64
C GLU A 240 1.34 24.53 -9.88
N GLN A 241 0.23 23.82 -9.72
CA GLN A 241 -0.94 24.31 -9.00
C GLN A 241 -0.63 24.60 -7.52
N ILE A 242 0.04 23.65 -6.85
CA ILE A 242 0.42 23.82 -5.44
C ILE A 242 1.40 24.99 -5.32
N SER A 243 2.42 25.06 -6.17
CA SER A 243 3.39 26.17 -6.14
C SER A 243 2.74 27.53 -6.38
N THR A 244 1.75 27.60 -7.28
CA THR A 244 0.95 28.81 -7.52
C THR A 244 0.17 29.21 -6.27
N THR A 245 -0.44 28.24 -5.59
CA THR A 245 -1.23 28.48 -4.36
C THR A 245 -0.33 28.93 -3.20
N LEU A 246 0.87 28.37 -3.07
CA LEU A 246 1.85 28.77 -2.05
C LEU A 246 2.50 30.14 -2.32
N GLY A 247 2.54 30.59 -3.58
CA GLY A 247 3.39 31.69 -4.02
C GLY A 247 4.89 31.36 -3.94
N LEU A 248 5.23 30.08 -3.78
CA LEU A 248 6.59 29.52 -3.66
C LEU A 248 6.68 28.25 -4.48
N SER A 249 7.85 27.95 -5.03
CA SER A 249 8.10 26.67 -5.69
C SER A 249 8.29 25.55 -4.67
N ASP A 250 7.43 24.53 -4.70
CA ASP A 250 7.64 23.25 -4.03
C ASP A 250 7.98 22.19 -5.07
N ALA A 251 9.20 21.66 -5.00
CA ALA A 251 9.72 20.70 -5.95
C ALA A 251 9.01 19.33 -5.84
N TRP A 252 8.53 18.96 -4.66
CA TRP A 252 8.08 17.60 -4.39
C TRP A 252 6.88 17.54 -3.43
N PRO A 253 5.74 18.20 -3.70
CA PRO A 253 4.55 18.07 -2.88
C PRO A 253 3.96 16.64 -2.96
N VAL A 254 3.07 16.31 -2.02
CA VAL A 254 2.26 15.08 -2.05
C VAL A 254 0.78 15.41 -1.94
N VAL A 255 -0.02 14.72 -2.74
CA VAL A 255 -1.48 14.83 -2.76
C VAL A 255 -2.09 13.57 -2.17
N ALA A 256 -3.08 13.71 -1.30
CA ALA A 256 -3.82 12.57 -0.75
C ALA A 256 -5.29 12.89 -0.48
N GLU A 257 -6.07 11.84 -0.29
CA GLU A 257 -7.41 11.96 0.28
C GLU A 257 -7.36 12.31 1.79
N PRO A 258 -8.40 12.97 2.35
CA PRO A 258 -8.46 13.22 3.80
C PRO A 258 -8.60 11.94 4.60
N TYR A 259 -9.32 10.95 4.05
CA TYR A 259 -9.48 9.67 4.72
C TYR A 259 -8.12 9.07 5.05
N PHE A 260 -8.05 8.51 6.26
CA PHE A 260 -6.87 7.85 6.73
C PHE A 260 -7.25 6.81 7.76
N ARG A 261 -6.48 5.74 7.77
CA ARG A 261 -6.46 4.77 8.86
C ARG A 261 -5.06 4.22 9.07
N PHE A 262 -4.70 4.04 10.32
CA PHE A 262 -3.47 3.35 10.72
C PHE A 262 -3.76 2.57 11.99
N VAL A 263 -3.74 1.25 11.87
CA VAL A 263 -3.95 0.33 12.98
C VAL A 263 -2.63 -0.38 13.22
N ILE A 264 -2.15 -0.41 14.46
CA ILE A 264 -0.84 -0.96 14.82
C ILE A 264 -1.00 -1.87 16.04
N GLU A 265 -0.29 -2.99 16.04
CA GLU A 265 -0.11 -3.76 17.28
C GLU A 265 0.74 -2.97 18.28
N ASP A 266 0.27 -2.83 19.53
CA ASP A 266 0.98 -2.02 20.53
C ASP A 266 2.19 -2.76 21.14
N ARG A 267 3.21 -3.00 20.31
CA ARG A 267 4.44 -3.72 20.69
C ARG A 267 5.68 -2.86 20.44
N PHE A 268 5.93 -1.92 21.35
CA PHE A 268 7.06 -0.98 21.31
C PHE A 268 7.83 -1.01 22.65
N PRO A 269 8.75 -1.97 22.86
CA PRO A 269 9.41 -2.21 24.16
C PRO A 269 10.14 -1.01 24.75
N HIS A 270 10.54 -0.04 23.92
CA HIS A 270 11.28 1.14 24.33
C HIS A 270 10.51 2.45 24.13
N GLY A 271 9.19 2.34 23.92
CA GLY A 271 8.28 3.46 23.73
C GLY A 271 8.11 3.90 22.28
N ARG A 272 7.07 4.70 22.05
CA ARG A 272 6.65 5.24 20.76
C ARG A 272 6.05 6.65 20.95
N PRO A 273 5.91 7.46 19.88
CA PRO A 273 5.12 8.68 19.97
C PRO A 273 3.67 8.39 20.38
N ALA A 274 2.99 9.37 20.96
CA ALA A 274 1.56 9.29 21.31
C ALA A 274 0.68 9.43 20.05
N LEU A 275 0.88 8.51 19.11
CA LEU A 275 0.26 8.49 17.78
C LEU A 275 -1.27 8.39 17.86
N GLU A 276 -1.81 7.82 18.94
CA GLU A 276 -3.24 7.75 19.20
C GLU A 276 -3.91 9.14 19.29
N LYS A 277 -3.16 10.16 19.70
CA LYS A 277 -3.64 11.56 19.70
C LYS A 277 -3.73 12.17 18.30
N SER A 278 -3.22 11.49 17.28
CA SER A 278 -3.33 11.85 15.87
C SER A 278 -4.27 10.91 15.08
N GLY A 279 -5.05 10.07 15.78
CA GLY A 279 -6.02 9.16 15.15
C GLY A 279 -5.47 7.77 14.76
N VAL A 280 -4.27 7.40 15.21
CA VAL A 280 -3.75 6.03 15.06
C VAL A 280 -4.42 5.10 16.07
N GLU A 281 -4.87 3.94 15.62
CA GLU A 281 -5.51 2.92 16.46
C GLU A 281 -4.46 1.91 16.92
N PHE A 282 -4.37 1.65 18.23
CA PHE A 282 -3.55 0.59 18.79
C PHE A 282 -4.42 -0.59 19.22
N VAL A 283 -4.05 -1.79 18.80
CA VAL A 283 -4.83 -3.01 19.03
C VAL A 283 -3.92 -4.16 19.48
N GLY A 284 -4.51 -5.23 20.00
CA GLY A 284 -3.78 -6.45 20.33
C GLY A 284 -3.50 -7.36 19.13
N ASN A 285 -4.35 -7.30 18.09
CA ASN A 285 -4.20 -8.07 16.86
C ASN A 285 -4.71 -7.24 15.67
N VAL A 286 -3.85 -7.02 14.68
CA VAL A 286 -4.15 -6.23 13.48
C VAL A 286 -4.85 -7.05 12.37
N GLU A 287 -4.72 -8.38 12.39
CA GLU A 287 -5.23 -9.27 11.33
C GLU A 287 -6.70 -9.04 10.96
N PRO A 288 -7.65 -8.85 11.90
CA PRO A 288 -9.04 -8.51 11.57
C PRO A 288 -9.20 -7.27 10.68
N TYR A 289 -8.40 -6.24 10.94
CA TYR A 289 -8.44 -4.96 10.23
C TYR A 289 -7.80 -5.07 8.84
N GLU A 290 -6.70 -5.82 8.73
CA GLU A 290 -6.09 -6.16 7.44
C GLU A 290 -7.06 -6.94 6.55
N HIS A 291 -7.71 -7.98 7.10
CA HIS A 291 -8.69 -8.77 6.37
C HIS A 291 -9.87 -7.93 5.91
N MET A 292 -10.43 -7.08 6.78
CA MET A 292 -11.50 -6.15 6.38
C MET A 292 -11.06 -5.24 5.24
N LYS A 293 -9.90 -4.58 5.36
CA LYS A 293 -9.40 -3.68 4.30
C LYS A 293 -9.14 -4.44 3.00
N LEU A 294 -8.45 -5.57 3.06
CA LEU A 294 -8.09 -6.37 1.89
C LEU A 294 -9.32 -6.88 1.14
N ARG A 295 -10.36 -7.31 1.86
CA ARG A 295 -11.57 -7.90 1.26
C ARG A 295 -12.56 -6.82 0.84
N MET A 296 -12.82 -5.83 1.69
CA MET A 296 -13.84 -4.81 1.42
C MET A 296 -13.33 -3.66 0.55
N LEU A 297 -12.14 -3.09 0.81
CA LEU A 297 -11.59 -2.01 -0.01
C LEU A 297 -10.89 -2.58 -1.23
N ASN A 298 -9.88 -3.42 -1.03
CA ASN A 298 -9.02 -3.85 -2.14
C ASN A 298 -9.77 -4.80 -3.09
N GLY A 299 -10.64 -5.67 -2.56
CA GLY A 299 -11.53 -6.54 -3.35
C GLY A 299 -12.52 -5.76 -4.21
N SER A 300 -13.24 -4.79 -3.64
CA SER A 300 -14.15 -3.94 -4.40
C SER A 300 -13.42 -3.05 -5.40
N HIS A 301 -12.25 -2.50 -5.05
CA HIS A 301 -11.43 -1.74 -6.00
C HIS A 301 -11.03 -2.58 -7.22
N SER A 302 -10.65 -3.85 -7.02
CA SER A 302 -10.35 -4.76 -8.13
C SER A 302 -11.57 -5.02 -9.01
N ALA A 303 -12.76 -5.18 -8.43
CA ALA A 303 -14.00 -5.31 -9.18
C ALA A 303 -14.37 -4.03 -9.96
N ILE A 304 -14.30 -2.86 -9.33
CA ILE A 304 -14.56 -1.55 -9.97
C ILE A 304 -13.56 -1.32 -11.12
N ALA A 305 -12.28 -1.63 -10.90
CA ALA A 305 -11.25 -1.51 -11.92
C ALA A 305 -11.53 -2.42 -13.12
N ALA A 306 -11.91 -3.68 -12.88
CA ALA A 306 -12.31 -4.60 -13.94
C ALA A 306 -13.51 -4.06 -14.74
N ILE A 307 -14.56 -3.59 -14.07
CA ILE A 307 -15.72 -2.97 -14.73
C ILE A 307 -15.28 -1.75 -15.57
N GLY A 308 -14.44 -0.89 -15.01
CA GLY A 308 -13.96 0.29 -15.71
C GLY A 308 -13.11 -0.03 -16.94
N GLN A 309 -12.26 -1.07 -16.88
CA GLN A 309 -11.52 -1.54 -18.06
C GLN A 309 -12.47 -2.05 -19.15
N ILE A 310 -13.50 -2.81 -18.78
CA ILE A 310 -14.45 -3.39 -19.72
C ILE A 310 -15.34 -2.31 -20.38
N ALA A 311 -15.88 -1.39 -19.57
CA ALA A 311 -16.79 -0.34 -20.03
C ALA A 311 -16.06 0.91 -20.59
N GLY A 312 -14.73 0.97 -20.46
CA GLY A 312 -13.93 2.13 -20.85
C GLY A 312 -14.21 3.36 -19.99
N LEU A 313 -14.20 3.18 -18.66
CA LEU A 313 -14.31 4.21 -17.63
C LEU A 313 -12.92 4.41 -17.01
N ALA A 314 -12.39 5.63 -17.11
CA ALA A 314 -10.97 5.89 -16.89
C ALA A 314 -10.59 5.88 -15.41
N THR A 315 -11.47 6.35 -14.54
CA THR A 315 -11.23 6.49 -13.10
C THR A 315 -12.22 5.69 -12.25
N VAL A 316 -11.84 5.45 -10.99
CA VAL A 316 -12.75 4.86 -9.99
C VAL A 316 -14.02 5.71 -9.85
N ALA A 317 -13.91 7.04 -9.85
CA ALA A 317 -15.05 7.94 -9.75
C ALA A 317 -15.98 7.83 -10.97
N ASP A 318 -15.44 7.69 -12.20
CA ASP A 318 -16.25 7.47 -13.40
C ASP A 318 -17.06 6.18 -13.29
N ALA A 319 -16.41 5.08 -12.88
CA ALA A 319 -17.08 3.80 -12.66
C ALA A 319 -18.08 3.87 -11.52
N TRP A 320 -17.75 4.55 -10.43
CA TRP A 320 -18.64 4.75 -9.29
C TRP A 320 -19.84 5.64 -9.61
N GLY A 321 -19.73 6.50 -10.63
CA GLY A 321 -20.82 7.32 -11.18
C GLY A 321 -21.96 6.48 -11.76
N GLU A 322 -21.68 5.26 -12.20
CA GLU A 322 -22.67 4.32 -12.73
C GLU A 322 -23.47 3.63 -11.63
N LYS A 323 -24.81 3.74 -11.68
CA LYS A 323 -25.70 3.11 -10.69
C LYS A 323 -25.50 1.59 -10.60
N PRO A 324 -25.39 0.82 -11.71
CA PRO A 324 -25.16 -0.61 -11.63
C PRO A 324 -23.90 -0.98 -10.84
N VAL A 325 -22.83 -0.19 -10.96
CA VAL A 325 -21.57 -0.42 -10.24
C VAL A 325 -21.78 -0.25 -8.74
N ARG A 326 -22.44 0.83 -8.30
CA ARG A 326 -22.74 1.04 -6.87
C ARG A 326 -23.59 -0.08 -6.29
N ASP A 327 -24.66 -0.46 -6.98
CA ASP A 327 -25.55 -1.53 -6.54
C ASP A 327 -24.80 -2.89 -6.47
N PHE A 328 -23.90 -3.15 -7.41
CA PHE A 328 -23.08 -4.37 -7.43
C PHE A 328 -22.11 -4.43 -6.26
N ILE A 329 -21.39 -3.34 -6.00
CA ILE A 329 -20.43 -3.29 -4.89
C ILE A 329 -21.14 -3.40 -3.54
N ASP A 330 -22.36 -2.91 -3.42
CA ASP A 330 -23.19 -3.11 -2.22
C ASP A 330 -23.58 -4.56 -1.99
N ALA A 331 -23.94 -5.25 -3.07
CA ALA A 331 -24.21 -6.69 -3.03
C ALA A 331 -22.94 -7.48 -2.68
N TYR A 332 -21.82 -7.13 -3.31
CA TYR A 332 -20.50 -7.67 -3.01
C TYR A 332 -20.11 -7.51 -1.53
N TRP A 333 -20.27 -6.31 -0.97
CA TRP A 333 -19.99 -6.08 0.45
C TRP A 333 -20.92 -6.85 1.39
N ARG A 334 -22.18 -7.12 1.02
CA ARG A 334 -23.08 -7.96 1.83
C ARG A 334 -22.56 -9.39 1.95
N GLU A 335 -22.07 -9.97 0.86
CA GLU A 335 -21.47 -11.31 0.89
C GLU A 335 -20.13 -11.31 1.64
N ILE A 336 -19.23 -10.37 1.33
CA ILE A 336 -17.90 -10.28 1.95
C ILE A 336 -17.96 -10.06 3.47
N LYS A 337 -18.93 -9.28 3.98
CA LYS A 337 -19.09 -9.04 5.42
C LYS A 337 -19.23 -10.32 6.25
N ARG A 338 -19.73 -11.41 5.65
CA ARG A 338 -19.85 -12.73 6.32
C ARG A 338 -18.49 -13.35 6.65
N THR A 339 -17.45 -12.93 5.93
CA THR A 339 -16.08 -13.42 6.08
C THR A 339 -15.23 -12.56 7.02
N LEU A 340 -15.82 -11.56 7.66
CA LEU A 340 -15.09 -10.64 8.53
C LEU A 340 -15.13 -11.11 9.98
N ASP A 341 -14.05 -10.83 10.69
CA ASP A 341 -13.99 -11.03 12.13
C ASP A 341 -15.00 -10.12 12.84
N PRO A 342 -15.70 -10.59 13.89
CA PRO A 342 -16.64 -9.77 14.66
C PRO A 342 -16.02 -8.52 15.32
N ALA A 343 -14.69 -8.48 15.52
CA ALA A 343 -13.98 -7.35 16.10
C ALA A 343 -13.98 -6.08 15.21
N VAL A 344 -14.36 -6.20 13.93
CA VAL A 344 -14.35 -5.09 12.97
C VAL A 344 -15.74 -4.73 12.45
N ASN A 345 -15.99 -3.43 12.25
CA ASN A 345 -17.26 -2.94 11.75
C ASN A 345 -17.24 -2.73 10.23
N GLY A 346 -17.57 -3.79 9.48
CA GLY A 346 -17.64 -3.72 8.02
C GLY A 346 -18.73 -2.76 7.48
N ALA A 347 -19.78 -2.47 8.26
CA ALA A 347 -20.84 -1.55 7.82
C ALA A 347 -20.38 -0.09 7.82
N GLU A 348 -19.74 0.33 8.90
CA GLU A 348 -19.09 1.63 9.02
C GLU A 348 -17.98 1.78 7.97
N PHE A 349 -17.14 0.75 7.81
CA PHE A 349 -16.08 0.78 6.81
C PHE A 349 -16.63 0.96 5.39
N ALA A 350 -17.67 0.22 5.00
CA ALA A 350 -18.33 0.39 3.71
C ALA A 350 -18.89 1.81 3.50
N ALA A 351 -19.47 2.44 4.53
CA ALA A 351 -19.97 3.81 4.43
C ALA A 351 -18.85 4.80 4.07
N GLY A 352 -17.67 4.68 4.71
CA GLY A 352 -16.50 5.46 4.35
C GLY A 352 -16.01 5.18 2.92
N LEU A 353 -15.99 3.91 2.50
CA LEU A 353 -15.57 3.53 1.15
C LEU A 353 -16.42 4.17 0.05
N ARG A 354 -17.73 4.33 0.25
CA ARG A 354 -18.61 5.00 -0.72
C ARG A 354 -18.20 6.44 -0.99
N GLN A 355 -17.85 7.17 0.07
CA GLN A 355 -17.41 8.56 -0.05
C GLN A 355 -16.06 8.64 -0.78
N ARG A 356 -15.14 7.71 -0.46
CA ARG A 356 -13.81 7.65 -1.08
C ARG A 356 -13.88 7.32 -2.57
N PHE A 357 -14.69 6.33 -2.97
CA PHE A 357 -14.85 5.98 -4.38
C PHE A 357 -15.58 7.05 -5.19
N ALA A 358 -16.40 7.88 -4.55
CA ALA A 358 -17.08 9.00 -5.20
C ALA A 358 -16.17 10.21 -5.44
N ASN A 359 -14.95 10.26 -4.88
CA ASN A 359 -14.09 11.44 -4.96
C ASN A 359 -13.44 11.59 -6.35
N PRO A 360 -13.83 12.58 -7.18
CA PRO A 360 -13.29 12.75 -8.53
C PRO A 360 -11.91 13.43 -8.55
N SER A 361 -11.50 14.11 -7.46
CA SER A 361 -10.27 14.91 -7.45
C SER A 361 -9.00 14.07 -7.39
N LEU A 362 -9.10 12.78 -7.04
CA LEU A 362 -7.96 11.88 -6.97
C LEU A 362 -7.55 11.33 -8.34
N GLN A 363 -8.46 11.38 -9.34
CA GLN A 363 -8.23 10.85 -10.69
C GLN A 363 -7.66 9.41 -10.71
N HIS A 364 -7.99 8.60 -9.70
CA HIS A 364 -7.41 7.27 -9.50
C HIS A 364 -7.79 6.34 -10.65
N LYS A 365 -6.80 6.01 -11.49
CA LYS A 365 -7.02 5.32 -12.77
C LYS A 365 -7.36 3.84 -12.57
N THR A 366 -8.40 3.37 -13.24
CA THR A 366 -8.82 1.95 -13.20
C THR A 366 -7.72 1.03 -13.71
N MET A 367 -6.97 1.47 -14.74
CA MET A 367 -5.84 0.74 -15.30
C MET A 367 -4.71 0.52 -14.28
N GLN A 368 -4.41 1.52 -13.45
CA GLN A 368 -3.39 1.41 -12.42
C GLN A 368 -3.78 0.39 -11.34
N ILE A 369 -5.07 0.32 -10.99
CA ILE A 369 -5.57 -0.66 -10.02
C ILE A 369 -5.53 -2.08 -10.60
N ALA A 370 -5.87 -2.20 -11.89
CA ALA A 370 -5.94 -3.47 -12.63
C ALA A 370 -4.58 -4.10 -12.93
N SER A 371 -3.45 -3.40 -12.74
CA SER A 371 -2.13 -4.01 -12.91
C SER A 371 -1.93 -5.17 -11.91
N ASP A 372 -1.11 -6.16 -12.26
CA ASP A 372 -0.75 -7.30 -11.40
C ASP A 372 -1.98 -8.01 -10.79
N ALA A 373 -3.10 -8.03 -11.52
CA ALA A 373 -4.35 -8.58 -11.03
C ALA A 373 -4.24 -10.08 -10.69
N SER A 374 -3.40 -10.85 -11.41
CA SER A 374 -3.09 -12.26 -11.10
C SER A 374 -2.56 -12.47 -9.69
N GLN A 375 -1.87 -11.47 -9.12
CA GLN A 375 -1.31 -11.53 -7.77
C GLN A 375 -2.30 -11.00 -6.73
N LYS A 376 -3.16 -10.05 -7.14
CA LYS A 376 -4.12 -9.37 -6.27
C LYS A 376 -5.41 -10.17 -6.06
N VAL A 377 -5.97 -10.74 -7.12
CA VAL A 377 -7.27 -11.45 -7.10
C VAL A 377 -7.28 -12.66 -6.16
N PRO A 378 -6.23 -13.50 -6.08
CA PRO A 378 -6.18 -14.60 -5.12
C PRO A 378 -6.41 -14.17 -3.67
N LEU A 379 -5.75 -13.09 -3.25
CA LEU A 379 -5.79 -12.58 -1.88
C LEU A 379 -7.06 -11.76 -1.59
N ARG A 380 -7.55 -10.99 -2.57
CA ARG A 380 -8.62 -10.00 -2.37
C ARG A 380 -10.02 -10.56 -2.63
N ILE A 381 -10.16 -11.54 -3.54
CA ILE A 381 -11.45 -12.05 -4.01
C ILE A 381 -11.55 -13.57 -3.81
N LEU A 382 -10.55 -14.36 -4.21
CA LEU A 382 -10.66 -15.81 -4.15
C LEU A 382 -10.52 -16.38 -2.73
N ALA A 383 -9.69 -15.78 -1.87
CA ALA A 383 -9.59 -16.17 -0.47
C ALA A 383 -10.95 -16.06 0.27
N PRO A 384 -11.64 -14.90 0.30
CA PRO A 384 -12.97 -14.84 0.92
C PRO A 384 -14.02 -15.68 0.17
N LEU A 385 -13.89 -15.87 -1.14
CA LEU A 385 -14.77 -16.79 -1.88
C LEU A 385 -14.66 -18.24 -1.37
N ARG A 386 -13.44 -18.72 -1.11
CA ARG A 386 -13.22 -20.08 -0.58
C ARG A 386 -13.89 -20.26 0.78
N GLU A 387 -13.81 -19.26 1.66
CA GLU A 387 -14.47 -19.28 2.96
C GLU A 387 -16.00 -19.36 2.80
N LEU A 388 -16.58 -18.50 1.94
CA LEU A 388 -18.01 -18.54 1.66
C LEU A 388 -18.46 -19.89 1.07
N LEU A 389 -17.69 -20.47 0.16
CA LEU A 389 -17.99 -21.77 -0.45
C LEU A 389 -17.90 -22.91 0.58
N ALA A 390 -16.90 -22.88 1.47
CA ALA A 390 -16.73 -23.86 2.54
C ALA A 390 -17.91 -23.83 3.53
N GLU A 391 -18.41 -22.63 3.84
CA GLU A 391 -19.58 -22.42 4.69
C GLU A 391 -20.93 -22.60 3.96
N LYS A 392 -20.91 -22.88 2.65
CA LYS A 392 -22.09 -22.91 1.78
C LYS A 392 -22.92 -21.61 1.87
N ALA A 393 -22.24 -20.49 2.13
CA ALA A 393 -22.82 -19.16 2.18
C ALA A 393 -23.05 -18.62 0.76
N GLU A 394 -23.94 -17.63 0.66
CA GLU A 394 -24.19 -16.90 -0.58
C GLU A 394 -22.92 -16.19 -1.06
N SER A 395 -22.50 -16.50 -2.29
CA SER A 395 -21.24 -16.02 -2.90
C SER A 395 -21.40 -15.61 -4.36
N ARG A 396 -22.63 -15.40 -4.83
CA ARG A 396 -22.95 -15.15 -6.24
C ARG A 396 -22.25 -13.88 -6.74
N THR A 397 -22.24 -12.81 -5.95
CA THR A 397 -21.62 -11.53 -6.34
C THR A 397 -20.10 -11.62 -6.34
N VAL A 398 -19.51 -12.38 -5.41
CA VAL A 398 -18.06 -12.61 -5.39
C VAL A 398 -17.63 -13.43 -6.61
N ILE A 399 -18.41 -14.44 -7.01
CA ILE A 399 -18.18 -15.21 -8.26
C ILE A 399 -18.32 -14.32 -9.49
N PHE A 400 -19.32 -13.44 -9.52
CA PHE A 400 -19.51 -12.49 -10.61
C PHE A 400 -18.32 -11.50 -10.71
N ALA A 401 -17.73 -11.08 -9.58
CA ALA A 401 -16.52 -10.27 -9.57
C ALA A 401 -15.32 -11.00 -10.19
N VAL A 402 -15.21 -12.32 -10.03
CA VAL A 402 -14.21 -13.13 -10.73
C VAL A 402 -14.47 -13.15 -12.24
N ALA A 403 -15.73 -13.27 -12.67
CA ALA A 403 -16.09 -13.21 -14.09
C ALA A 403 -15.75 -11.86 -14.73
N LEU A 404 -16.00 -10.76 -14.01
CA LEU A 404 -15.61 -9.41 -14.42
C LEU A 404 -14.08 -9.31 -14.55
N TRP A 405 -13.32 -9.84 -13.60
CA TRP A 405 -11.86 -9.88 -13.72
C TRP A 405 -11.42 -10.65 -14.96
N ILE A 406 -11.92 -11.87 -15.19
CA ILE A 406 -11.61 -12.67 -16.38
C ILE A 406 -11.87 -11.85 -17.65
N ARG A 407 -13.06 -11.24 -17.78
CA ARG A 407 -13.42 -10.42 -18.95
C ARG A 407 -12.51 -9.20 -19.13
N SER A 408 -12.04 -8.59 -18.03
CA SER A 408 -11.13 -7.45 -18.08
C SER A 408 -9.74 -7.80 -18.62
N CYS A 409 -9.40 -9.09 -18.71
CA CYS A 409 -8.17 -9.59 -19.31
C CYS A 409 -8.27 -9.91 -20.82
N ALA A 410 -9.33 -9.47 -21.50
CA ALA A 410 -9.39 -9.57 -22.96
C ALA A 410 -8.54 -8.48 -23.63
N ASP A 411 -8.27 -8.63 -24.93
CA ASP A 411 -7.50 -7.65 -25.73
C ASP A 411 -8.25 -6.34 -25.96
N LYS A 412 -9.59 -6.34 -25.91
CA LYS A 412 -10.43 -5.16 -26.14
C LYS A 412 -11.55 -4.98 -25.12
N ASN A 413 -11.86 -3.71 -24.88
CA ASN A 413 -13.03 -3.27 -24.12
C ASN A 413 -14.31 -3.32 -24.98
N GLU A 414 -15.46 -2.99 -24.39
CA GLU A 414 -16.76 -3.01 -25.08
C GLU A 414 -16.92 -1.90 -26.14
N LYS A 415 -16.03 -0.90 -26.13
CA LYS A 415 -15.94 0.14 -27.15
C LYS A 415 -14.97 -0.24 -28.29
N GLY A 416 -14.45 -1.47 -28.29
CA GLY A 416 -13.49 -1.97 -29.28
C GLY A 416 -12.07 -1.40 -29.12
N GLN A 417 -11.79 -0.67 -28.04
CA GLN A 417 -10.47 -0.11 -27.78
C GLN A 417 -9.56 -1.15 -27.11
N PRO A 418 -8.25 -1.13 -27.37
CA PRO A 418 -7.31 -2.05 -26.74
C PRO A 418 -7.28 -1.92 -25.21
N ILE A 419 -7.26 -3.04 -24.50
CA ILE A 419 -6.95 -3.11 -23.08
C ILE A 419 -5.47 -3.49 -22.94
N THR A 420 -4.71 -2.68 -22.20
CA THR A 420 -3.31 -2.99 -21.89
C THR A 420 -3.23 -3.78 -20.60
N ILE A 421 -2.85 -5.07 -20.70
CA ILE A 421 -2.66 -5.94 -19.54
C ILE A 421 -1.26 -5.71 -18.98
N LEU A 422 -1.20 -5.05 -17.82
CA LEU A 422 0.04 -4.84 -17.06
C LEU A 422 0.17 -5.91 -15.98
N ASP A 423 0.41 -7.15 -16.40
CA ASP A 423 0.57 -8.28 -15.49
C ASP A 423 1.67 -9.22 -16.01
N PRO A 424 2.84 -9.29 -15.36
CA PRO A 424 3.94 -10.13 -15.82
C PRO A 424 3.56 -11.61 -15.95
N ALA A 425 2.69 -12.12 -15.07
CA ALA A 425 2.33 -13.53 -15.06
C ALA A 425 1.48 -13.92 -16.29
N PHE A 426 0.74 -12.96 -16.86
CA PHE A 426 0.00 -13.16 -18.10
C PHE A 426 0.88 -13.15 -19.35
N LYS A 427 2.13 -12.66 -19.29
CA LYS A 427 3.07 -12.79 -20.41
C LYS A 427 3.69 -14.18 -20.47
N GLU A 428 3.87 -14.82 -19.32
CA GLU A 428 4.41 -16.17 -19.21
C GLU A 428 3.33 -17.24 -19.46
N TRP A 429 2.07 -16.90 -19.23
CA TRP A 429 0.90 -17.73 -19.50
C TRP A 429 0.34 -17.45 -20.90
N ASP A 430 0.18 -18.49 -21.73
CA ASP A 430 -0.49 -18.40 -23.05
C ASP A 430 -2.00 -18.10 -22.87
N ALA A 431 -2.29 -16.84 -22.58
CA ALA A 431 -3.63 -16.37 -22.24
C ALA A 431 -4.59 -16.59 -23.42
N PRO A 432 -5.82 -17.08 -23.17
CA PRO A 432 -6.76 -17.38 -24.24
C PRO A 432 -7.16 -16.12 -25.01
N ASP A 433 -7.29 -16.22 -26.33
CA ASP A 433 -8.02 -15.23 -27.13
C ASP A 433 -9.49 -15.29 -26.74
N GLN A 434 -9.83 -14.45 -25.77
CA GLN A 434 -11.15 -14.48 -25.18
C GLN A 434 -12.20 -14.26 -26.26
N LEU A 435 -12.01 -13.28 -27.15
CA LEU A 435 -13.02 -12.84 -28.11
C LEU A 435 -13.28 -13.87 -29.21
N ALA A 436 -12.27 -14.64 -29.60
CA ALA A 436 -12.41 -15.73 -30.59
C ALA A 436 -12.98 -17.04 -30.01
N MET A 437 -12.82 -17.27 -28.70
CA MET A 437 -13.24 -18.52 -28.06
C MET A 437 -14.69 -18.49 -27.56
N ALA A 438 -15.31 -19.67 -27.48
CA ALA A 438 -16.60 -19.84 -26.81
C ALA A 438 -16.48 -19.45 -25.33
N PRO A 439 -17.49 -18.78 -24.72
CA PRO A 439 -17.35 -18.22 -23.38
C PRO A 439 -16.92 -19.25 -22.31
N ASP A 440 -17.52 -20.44 -22.33
CA ASP A 440 -17.20 -21.50 -21.37
C ASP A 440 -15.75 -22.00 -21.51
N ALA A 441 -15.25 -22.07 -22.75
CA ALA A 441 -13.88 -22.47 -23.03
C ALA A 441 -12.86 -21.44 -22.52
N VAL A 442 -13.21 -20.14 -22.53
CA VAL A 442 -12.38 -19.11 -21.90
C VAL A 442 -12.27 -19.36 -20.40
N VAL A 443 -13.40 -19.58 -19.72
CA VAL A 443 -13.42 -19.86 -18.28
C VAL A 443 -12.60 -21.12 -17.97
N ASP A 444 -12.77 -22.19 -18.74
CA ASP A 444 -12.01 -23.43 -18.56
C ASP A 444 -10.49 -23.18 -18.70
N ARG A 445 -10.06 -22.36 -19.66
CA ARG A 445 -8.65 -21.97 -19.79
C ARG A 445 -8.17 -21.19 -18.58
N PHE A 446 -8.91 -20.19 -18.10
CA PHE A 446 -8.53 -19.44 -16.90
C PHE A 446 -8.40 -20.34 -15.67
N LEU A 447 -9.28 -21.32 -15.49
CA LEU A 447 -9.23 -22.27 -14.38
C LEU A 447 -7.98 -23.17 -14.40
N THR A 448 -7.28 -23.29 -15.54
CA THR A 448 -5.96 -23.96 -15.60
C THR A 448 -4.82 -23.13 -15.02
N PHE A 449 -5.04 -21.84 -14.75
CA PHE A 449 -4.03 -20.96 -14.20
C PHE A 449 -3.89 -21.17 -12.68
N GLU A 450 -3.27 -22.29 -12.32
CA GLU A 450 -3.19 -22.82 -10.96
C GLU A 450 -2.62 -21.81 -9.95
N ARG A 451 -1.65 -20.98 -10.36
CA ARG A 451 -1.09 -19.91 -9.51
C ARG A 451 -2.16 -18.95 -8.96
N THR A 452 -3.26 -18.77 -9.68
CA THR A 452 -4.39 -17.94 -9.24
C THR A 452 -5.49 -18.78 -8.59
N PHE A 453 -5.98 -19.80 -9.29
CA PHE A 453 -7.19 -20.53 -8.89
C PHE A 453 -6.92 -21.70 -7.95
N GLY A 454 -5.67 -22.14 -7.78
CA GLY A 454 -5.35 -23.37 -7.08
C GLY A 454 -5.93 -24.61 -7.78
N SER A 455 -5.85 -25.74 -7.10
CA SER A 455 -6.41 -27.02 -7.57
C SER A 455 -7.83 -27.29 -7.04
N ASP A 456 -8.30 -26.47 -6.10
CA ASP A 456 -9.57 -26.61 -5.40
C ASP A 456 -10.74 -25.97 -6.16
N LEU A 457 -10.60 -24.69 -6.57
CA LEU A 457 -11.67 -23.97 -7.25
C LEU A 457 -12.08 -24.59 -8.59
N PRO A 458 -11.17 -25.06 -9.47
CA PRO A 458 -11.55 -25.71 -10.73
C PRO A 458 -12.39 -26.98 -10.56
N ARG A 459 -12.41 -27.58 -9.36
CA ARG A 459 -13.18 -28.79 -9.03
C ARG A 459 -14.45 -28.50 -8.24
N ASN A 460 -14.73 -27.23 -7.92
CA ASN A 460 -15.89 -26.87 -7.12
C ASN A 460 -17.17 -26.82 -7.96
N GLU A 461 -18.12 -27.71 -7.66
CA GLU A 461 -19.36 -27.92 -8.41
C GLU A 461 -20.34 -26.73 -8.39
N THR A 462 -20.21 -25.83 -7.40
CA THR A 462 -21.05 -24.62 -7.34
C THR A 462 -20.38 -23.45 -8.08
N PHE A 463 -19.07 -23.30 -7.90
CA PHE A 463 -18.29 -22.20 -8.44
C PHE A 463 -18.22 -22.21 -9.95
N VAL A 464 -17.82 -23.34 -10.56
CA VAL A 464 -17.53 -23.39 -12.00
C VAL A 464 -18.79 -23.09 -12.85
N PRO A 465 -19.96 -23.71 -12.60
CA PRO A 465 -21.16 -23.38 -13.37
C PRO A 465 -21.61 -21.92 -13.19
N ALA A 466 -21.53 -21.38 -11.98
CA ALA A 466 -21.89 -19.99 -11.70
C ALA A 466 -20.94 -19.00 -12.40
N LEU A 467 -19.63 -19.29 -12.40
CA LEU A 467 -18.62 -18.49 -13.08
C LEU A 467 -18.86 -18.46 -14.59
N LYS A 468 -19.11 -19.64 -15.20
CA LYS A 468 -19.45 -19.75 -16.63
C LYS A 468 -20.71 -18.97 -16.99
N ALA A 469 -21.76 -19.08 -16.18
CA ALA A 469 -23.00 -18.33 -16.39
C ALA A 469 -22.77 -16.82 -16.32
N ALA A 470 -22.06 -16.33 -15.31
CA ALA A 470 -21.73 -14.92 -15.17
C ALA A 470 -20.88 -14.40 -16.34
N TYR A 471 -19.85 -15.15 -16.74
CA TYR A 471 -18.99 -14.75 -17.86
C TYR A 471 -19.74 -14.72 -19.20
N ARG A 472 -20.67 -15.67 -19.44
CA ARG A 472 -21.58 -15.63 -20.61
C ARG A 472 -22.45 -14.38 -20.63
N ASP A 473 -23.11 -14.07 -19.51
CA ASP A 473 -24.01 -12.90 -19.42
C ASP A 473 -23.23 -11.58 -19.66
N ILE A 474 -22.01 -11.47 -19.10
CA ILE A 474 -21.11 -10.33 -19.38
C ILE A 474 -20.73 -10.28 -20.87
N ARG A 475 -20.41 -11.43 -21.49
CA ARG A 475 -20.03 -11.49 -22.90
C ARG A 475 -21.18 -11.15 -23.85
N GLU A 476 -22.41 -11.47 -23.49
CA GLU A 476 -23.59 -11.25 -24.33
C GLU A 476 -24.16 -9.84 -24.21
N HIS A 477 -24.18 -9.28 -23.01
CA HIS A 477 -24.89 -8.02 -22.73
C HIS A 477 -23.97 -6.86 -22.38
N GLY A 478 -22.69 -7.13 -22.11
CA GLY A 478 -21.74 -6.18 -21.57
C GLY A 478 -21.84 -6.00 -20.06
N ALA A 479 -20.78 -5.51 -19.43
CA ALA A 479 -20.58 -5.54 -17.99
C ALA A 479 -21.70 -4.82 -17.21
N LEU A 480 -22.05 -3.58 -17.59
CA LEU A 480 -23.05 -2.79 -16.84
C LEU A 480 -24.46 -3.38 -16.95
N ALA A 481 -24.83 -3.87 -18.14
CA ALA A 481 -26.14 -4.48 -18.36
C ALA A 481 -26.23 -5.86 -17.68
N ALA A 482 -25.17 -6.67 -17.77
CA ALA A 482 -25.06 -7.96 -17.09
C ALA A 482 -25.17 -7.80 -15.57
N ILE A 483 -24.50 -6.81 -14.99
CA ILE A 483 -24.65 -6.47 -13.56
C ILE A 483 -26.11 -6.15 -13.22
N ALA A 484 -26.76 -5.28 -13.99
CA ALA A 484 -28.14 -4.87 -13.72
C ALA A 484 -29.14 -6.04 -13.86
N ARG A 485 -28.87 -7.01 -14.73
CA ARG A 485 -29.65 -8.26 -14.87
C ARG A 485 -29.40 -9.19 -13.70
N PHE A 486 -28.14 -9.44 -13.38
CA PHE A 486 -27.70 -10.29 -12.29
C PHE A 486 -28.31 -9.89 -10.94
N LEU A 487 -28.36 -8.59 -10.63
CA LEU A 487 -28.93 -8.09 -9.38
C LEU A 487 -30.46 -8.21 -9.28
N LYS A 488 -31.16 -8.48 -10.39
CA LYS A 488 -32.62 -8.70 -10.42
C LYS A 488 -33.01 -10.19 -10.32
N SER A 489 -32.03 -11.09 -10.49
CA SER A 489 -32.21 -12.55 -10.47
C SER A 489 -31.80 -13.16 -9.13
#